data_AF-A0A1Q7KA15-F1
#
_entry.id   AF-A0A1Q7KA15-F1
#
_cell.length_a   1.000
_cell.length_b   1.000
_cell.length_c   1.000
_cell.angle_alpha   90.00
_cell.angle_beta   90.00
_cell.angle_gamma   90.00
#
_symmetry.space_group_name_H-M   'P 1'
#
loop_
_entity.id
_entity.type
_entity.pdbx_description
1 polymer ?
#
loop_
_entity_poly.entity_id
_entity_poly.type
_entity_poly.pdbx_seq_one_letter_code
_entity_poly.pdbx_strand_id
1 'polypeptide(L)' 'MPQGQIIRQAFENALDALGESGRRALIEDLLNNGVFLNDPEINLIKIMTVLRNLLGDEVADTMAERIIIKLDEMYSVQK' A
#
# COMPACT_ATOMS: atom_id res chain seq x y z
N MET A 1 -4.34 -15.34 7.02
CA MET A 1 -3.31 -14.86 6.08
C MET A 1 -2.13 -14.32 6.90
N PRO A 2 -0.86 -14.56 6.49
CA PRO A 2 0.31 -13.89 7.07
C PRO A 2 0.16 -12.36 6.99
N GLN A 3 0.63 -11.63 8.02
CA GLN A 3 0.44 -10.18 8.14
C GLN A 3 0.93 -9.39 6.91
N GLY A 4 2.11 -9.74 6.38
CA GLY A 4 2.66 -9.09 5.18
C GLY A 4 1.78 -9.27 3.94
N GLN A 5 1.11 -10.43 3.79
CA GLN A 5 0.19 -10.66 2.67
C GLN A 5 -1.06 -9.79 2.76
N ILE A 6 -1.59 -9.58 3.96
CA ILE A 6 -2.76 -8.71 4.18
C ILE A 6 -2.41 -7.26 3.84
N ILE A 7 -1.28 -6.76 4.33
CA ILE A 7 -0.82 -5.39 4.07
C ILE A 7 -0.59 -5.17 2.58
N ARG A 8 0.09 -6.11 1.93
CA ARG A 8 0.27 -6.09 0.47
C ARG A 8 -1.07 -6.00 -0.26
N GLN A 9 -2.00 -6.89 0.06
CA GLN A 9 -3.28 -6.94 -0.64
C GLN A 9 -4.10 -5.66 -0.43
N ALA A 10 -4.14 -5.15 0.81
CA ALA A 10 -4.83 -3.89 1.10
C ALA A 10 -4.18 -2.71 0.37
N PHE A 11 -2.85 -2.69 0.29
CA PHE A 11 -2.13 -1.69 -0.50
C PHE A 11 -2.47 -1.79 -1.98
N GLU A 12 -2.37 -2.96 -2.59
CA GLU A 12 -2.71 -3.15 -4.00
C GLU A 12 -4.16 -2.75 -4.30
N ASN A 13 -5.12 -3.10 -3.44
CA ASN A 13 -6.52 -2.69 -3.57
C ASN A 13 -6.71 -1.16 -3.43
N ALA A 14 -5.89 -0.50 -2.62
CA ALA A 14 -5.93 0.96 -2.50
C ALA A 14 -5.45 1.65 -3.79
N LEU A 15 -4.55 1.01 -4.54
CA LEU A 15 -4.04 1.52 -5.82
C LEU A 15 -5.02 1.39 -6.98
N ASP A 16 -6.06 0.56 -6.88
CA ASP A 16 -7.06 0.41 -7.95
C ASP A 16 -7.69 1.76 -8.35
N ALA A 17 -7.81 2.69 -7.40
CA ALA A 17 -8.32 4.04 -7.64
C ALA A 17 -7.43 4.89 -8.58
N LEU A 18 -6.15 4.53 -8.74
CA LEU A 18 -5.20 5.21 -9.61
C LEU A 18 -5.23 4.67 -11.06
N GLY A 19 -5.94 3.56 -11.29
CA GLY A 19 -5.89 2.82 -12.55
C GLY A 19 -4.57 2.06 -12.74
N GLU A 20 -4.52 1.20 -13.76
CA GLU A 20 -3.42 0.26 -13.97
C GLU A 20 -2.06 0.95 -14.22
N SER A 21 -2.05 2.08 -14.94
CA SER A 21 -0.81 2.83 -15.18
C SER A 21 -0.25 3.45 -13.91
N GLY A 22 -1.10 4.11 -13.10
CA GLY A 22 -0.70 4.70 -11.83
C GLY A 22 -0.27 3.66 -10.81
N ARG A 23 -1.00 2.53 -10.75
CA ARG A 23 -0.64 1.37 -9.94
C ARG A 23 0.75 0.84 -10.29
N ARG A 24 1.03 0.60 -11.57
CA ARG A 24 2.35 0.09 -12.00
C ARG A 24 3.49 1.07 -11.68
N ALA A 25 3.31 2.35 -12.02
CA ALA A 25 4.31 3.37 -11.77
C ALA A 25 4.68 3.43 -10.27
N LEU A 26 3.68 3.43 -9.39
CA LEU A 26 3.95 3.52 -7.96
C LEU A 26 4.59 2.25 -7.38
N ILE A 27 4.23 1.06 -7.88
CA ILE A 27 4.88 -0.20 -7.48
C ILE A 27 6.34 -0.20 -7.93
N GLU A 28 6.62 0.28 -9.14
CA GLU A 28 7.99 0.42 -9.66
C GLU A 28 8.80 1.43 -8.84
N ASP A 29 8.21 2.58 -8.49
CA ASP A 29 8.87 3.57 -7.63
C ASP A 29 9.17 3.03 -6.23
N LEU A 30 8.24 2.28 -5.62
CA LEU A 30 8.47 1.61 -4.34
C LEU A 30 9.63 0.62 -4.43
N LEU A 31 9.67 -0.18 -5.50
CA LEU A 31 10.74 -1.14 -5.74
C LEU A 31 12.10 -0.43 -5.88
N ASN A 32 12.15 0.66 -6.65
CA ASN A 32 13.35 1.49 -6.85
C ASN A 32 13.84 2.15 -5.55
N ASN A 33 12.96 2.29 -4.56
CA ASN A 33 13.26 2.81 -3.22
C ASN A 33 13.41 1.70 -2.15
N GLY A 34 13.56 0.43 -2.57
CA GLY A 34 13.87 -0.68 -1.67
C GLY A 34 12.67 -1.25 -0.91
N VAL A 35 11.44 -0.93 -1.31
CA VAL A 35 10.21 -1.50 -0.75
C VAL A 35 9.72 -2.62 -1.65
N PHE A 36 9.92 -3.86 -1.19
CA PHE A 36 9.48 -5.06 -1.90
C PHE A 36 8.14 -5.53 -1.35
N LEU A 37 7.06 -5.47 -2.13
CA LEU A 37 5.74 -5.89 -1.67
C LEU A 37 5.64 -7.39 -1.34
N ASN A 38 6.57 -8.20 -1.85
CA ASN A 38 6.68 -9.63 -1.54
C ASN A 38 7.53 -9.92 -0.29
N ASP A 39 8.12 -8.90 0.35
CA ASP A 39 8.88 -9.05 1.59
C ASP A 39 7.96 -9.58 2.71
N PRO A 40 8.27 -10.73 3.36
CA PRO A 40 7.48 -11.23 4.48
C PRO A 40 7.41 -10.25 5.66
N GLU A 41 8.38 -9.35 5.78
CA GLU A 41 8.44 -8.28 6.78
C GLU A 41 7.91 -6.93 6.26
N ILE A 42 7.17 -6.93 5.14
CA ILE A 42 6.50 -5.73 4.65
C ILE A 42 5.51 -5.24 5.71
N ASN A 43 5.55 -3.94 5.97
CA ASN A 43 4.65 -3.29 6.90
C ASN A 43 4.24 -1.91 6.39
N LEU A 44 3.18 -1.37 6.98
CA LEU A 44 2.61 -0.10 6.55
C LEU A 44 3.61 1.05 6.70
N ILE A 45 4.45 1.04 7.75
CA ILE A 45 5.45 2.09 7.99
C ILE A 45 6.45 2.15 6.82
N LYS A 46 7.01 1.01 6.39
CA LYS A 46 7.94 0.93 5.25
C LYS A 46 7.33 1.54 3.98
N ILE A 47 6.09 1.18 3.66
CA ILE A 47 5.37 1.70 2.50
C ILE A 47 5.14 3.21 2.64
N MET A 48 4.58 3.64 3.78
CA MET A 48 4.22 5.04 4.01
C MET A 48 5.42 5.98 4.03
N THR A 49 6.55 5.55 4.59
CA THR A 49 7.79 6.34 4.57
C THR A 49 8.22 6.64 3.14
N VAL A 50 8.20 5.65 2.25
CA VAL A 50 8.57 5.85 0.85
C VAL A 50 7.53 6.66 0.09
N LEU A 51 6.24 6.42 0.33
CA LEU A 51 5.18 7.22 -0.29
C LEU A 51 5.28 8.71 0.07
N ARG A 52 5.57 9.04 1.34
CA ARG A 52 5.81 10.43 1.77
C ARG A 52 6.97 11.07 1.02
N ASN A 53 8.06 10.33 0.85
CA ASN A 53 9.23 10.82 0.12
C ASN A 53 8.94 11.05 -1.38
N LEU A 54 8.10 10.21 -1.99
CA LEU A 54 7.81 10.27 -3.42
C LEU A 54 6.70 11.28 -3.77
N LEU A 55 5.64 11.33 -2.96
CA LEU A 55 4.39 12.00 -3.29
C LEU A 55 4.09 13.22 -2.39
N GLY A 56 4.88 13.41 -1.32
CA GLY A 56 4.61 14.39 -0.27
C GLY A 56 3.60 13.89 0.77
N ASP A 57 3.49 14.64 1.87
CA ASP A 57 2.73 14.23 3.05
C ASP A 57 1.22 14.09 2.79
N GLU A 58 0.60 15.05 2.09
CA GLU A 58 -0.86 15.05 1.87
C GLU A 58 -1.33 13.84 1.06
N VAL A 59 -0.59 13.51 -0.01
CA VAL A 59 -0.92 12.38 -0.88
C VAL A 59 -0.66 11.07 -0.15
N ALA A 60 0.42 10.99 0.61
CA ALA A 60 0.71 9.83 1.44
C ALA A 60 -0.38 9.62 2.51
N ASP A 61 -0.84 10.67 3.19
CA ASP A 61 -1.92 10.56 4.19
C ASP A 61 -3.21 10.04 3.57
N THR A 62 -3.59 10.57 2.41
CA THR A 62 -4.74 10.08 1.62
C THR A 62 -4.59 8.60 1.27
N MET A 63 -3.39 8.17 0.89
CA MET A 63 -3.10 6.77 0.60
C MET A 63 -3.19 5.90 1.86
N ALA A 64 -2.70 6.38 3.00
CA ALA A 64 -2.81 5.69 4.29
C ALA A 64 -4.27 5.43 4.66
N GLU A 65 -5.12 6.46 4.55
CA GLU A 65 -6.56 6.36 4.80
C GLU A 65 -7.20 5.29 3.91
N ARG A 66 -6.89 5.28 2.60
CA ARG A 66 -7.40 4.27 1.67
C ARG A 66 -6.95 2.86 2.03
N ILE A 67 -5.70 2.67 2.43
CA ILE A 67 -5.19 1.36 2.85
C ILE A 67 -5.92 0.89 4.11
N ILE A 68 -6.14 1.78 5.08
CA ILE A 68 -6.87 1.47 6.32
C ILE A 68 -8.31 1.05 6.01
N ILE A 69 -9.00 1.75 5.11
CA ILE A 69 -10.35 1.38 4.65
C ILE A 69 -10.32 -0.03 4.04
N LYS A 70 -9.34 -0.34 3.18
CA LYS A 70 -9.22 -1.67 2.57
C LYS A 70 -8.89 -2.77 3.59
N LEU A 71 -8.08 -2.47 4.60
CA LEU A 71 -7.85 -3.40 5.70
C LEU A 71 -9.16 -3.69 6.45
N ASP A 72 -9.93 -2.65 6.79
CA ASP A 72 -11.20 -2.80 7.51
C ASP A 72 -12.24 -3.61 6.71
N GLU A 73 -12.36 -3.35 5.40
CA GLU A 73 -13.20 -4.14 4.49
C GLU A 73 -12.81 -5.63 4.50
N MET A 74 -11.51 -5.94 4.43
CA MET A 74 -11.02 -7.33 4.43
C MET A 74 -11.29 -8.07 5.74
N TYR A 75 -11.30 -7.37 6.88
CA TYR A 75 -11.63 -7.95 8.18
C TYR A 75 -13.15 -8.04 8.41
N SER A 76 -13.92 -7.09 7.88
CA SER A 76 -15.39 -7.09 7.99
C SER A 76 -16.04 -8.21 7.19
N VAL A 77 -15.48 -8.58 6.03
CA VAL A 77 -15.96 -9.71 5.19
C VAL A 77 -15.66 -11.09 5.82
N GLN A 78 -14.80 -11.16 6.84
CA GLN A 78 -14.48 -12.40 7.56
C GLN A 78 -15.36 -12.66 8.80
N LYS A 79 -16.36 -11.80 9.07
CA LYS A 79 -17.38 -12.00 10.11
C LYS A 79 -18.68 -12.52 9.50
#